data_AF-A0A1F8RS19-F1
#
_entry.id   AF-A0A1F8RS19-F1
#
_cell.length_a   1.000
_cell.length_b   1.000
_cell.length_c   1.000
_cell.angle_alpha   90.00
_cell.angle_beta   90.00
_cell.angle_gamma   90.00
#
_symmetry.space_group_name_H-M   'P 1'
#
loop_
_entity.id
_entity.type
_entity.pdbx_description
1 polymer ?
#
loop_
_entity_poly.entity_id
_entity_poly.type
_entity_poly.pdbx_seq_one_letter_code
_entity_poly.pdbx_strand_id
1 'polypeptide(L)'
;MEPSTAQRIAAKLDELAEIKAATDITRLDYEAKRAEILKAVQAELDALDIEHKPLMDASAERVAALEVEIRQDVLRHGQSVKGSKLHAVFYHGRTTWDTKSLDKYAGAHPEILEFRKEGEPGVQLRAVKMRDDKD
;
A
#
# COMPACT_ATOMS: atom_id res chain seq x y z
N MET A 1 45.79 40.08 -19.67
CA MET A 1 45.97 39.14 -18.55
C MET A 1 44.69 38.35 -18.42
N GLU A 2 44.77 37.03 -18.47
CA GLU A 2 43.60 36.18 -18.24
C GLU A 2 43.09 36.36 -16.79
N PRO A 3 41.77 36.40 -16.57
CA PRO A 3 41.21 36.51 -15.24
C PRO A 3 41.62 35.31 -14.39
N SER A 4 41.94 35.57 -13.11
CA SER A 4 42.34 34.53 -12.19
C SER A 4 41.20 33.51 -11.99
N THR A 5 41.55 32.30 -11.55
CA THR A 5 40.55 31.28 -11.22
C THR A 5 39.52 31.79 -10.20
N ALA A 6 39.93 32.61 -9.23
CA ALA A 6 39.04 33.23 -8.27
C ALA A 6 38.03 34.19 -8.93
N GLN A 7 38.48 35.03 -9.89
CA GLN A 7 37.61 35.95 -10.62
C GLN A 7 36.57 35.21 -11.49
N ARG A 8 36.97 34.10 -12.13
CA ARG A 8 36.05 33.26 -12.91
C ARG A 8 35.00 32.56 -12.03
N ILE A 9 35.40 32.13 -10.83
CA ILE A 9 34.45 31.52 -9.87
C ILE A 9 33.48 32.57 -9.36
N ALA A 10 33.95 33.77 -9.01
CA ALA A 10 33.10 34.88 -8.57
C ALA A 10 32.02 35.21 -9.61
N ALA A 11 32.41 35.40 -10.88
CA ALA A 11 31.45 35.68 -11.96
C ALA A 11 30.37 34.59 -12.13
N LYS A 12 30.72 33.31 -11.95
CA LYS A 12 29.75 32.21 -11.98
C LYS A 12 28.81 32.20 -10.77
N LEU A 13 29.29 32.61 -9.60
CA LEU A 13 28.46 32.73 -8.40
C LEU A 13 27.46 33.88 -8.55
N ASP A 14 27.90 35.00 -9.14
CA ASP A 14 27.02 36.13 -9.46
C ASP A 14 25.95 35.71 -10.48
N GLU A 15 26.35 35.03 -11.56
CA GLU A 15 25.40 34.48 -12.55
C GLU A 15 24.41 33.49 -11.92
N LEU A 16 24.88 32.61 -11.03
CA LEU A 16 24.02 31.68 -10.31
C LEU A 16 23.02 32.41 -9.39
N ALA A 17 23.43 33.50 -8.74
CA ALA A 17 22.55 34.29 -7.90
C ALA A 17 21.42 34.94 -8.72
N GLU A 18 21.74 35.51 -9.89
CA GLU A 18 20.77 36.07 -10.83
C GLU A 18 19.79 35.01 -11.34
N ILE A 19 20.29 33.83 -11.74
CA ILE A 19 19.44 32.72 -12.19
C ILE A 19 18.49 32.28 -11.07
N LYS A 20 18.98 32.17 -9.83
CA LYS A 20 18.13 31.81 -8.68
C LYS A 20 17.05 32.85 -8.43
N ALA A 21 17.40 34.14 -8.44
CA ALA A 21 16.43 35.22 -8.26
C ALA A 21 15.36 35.20 -9.36
N ALA A 22 15.76 35.04 -10.63
CA ALA A 22 14.83 34.93 -11.76
C ALA A 22 13.92 33.70 -11.66
N THR A 23 14.47 32.57 -11.19
CA THR A 23 13.72 31.33 -10.97
C THR A 23 12.67 31.51 -9.87
N ASP A 24 13.03 32.15 -8.76
CA ASP A 24 12.10 32.41 -7.67
C ASP A 24 10.95 33.33 -8.09
N ILE A 25 11.23 34.39 -8.85
CA ILE A 25 10.19 35.27 -9.41
C ILE A 25 9.24 34.47 -10.32
N THR A 26 9.80 33.64 -11.21
CA THR A 26 9.01 32.83 -12.14
C THR A 26 8.15 31.81 -11.40
N ARG A 27 8.70 31.18 -10.34
CA ARG A 27 7.97 30.24 -9.50
C ARG A 27 6.79 30.92 -8.80
N LEU A 28 6.99 32.11 -8.24
CA LEU A 28 5.92 32.86 -7.58
C LEU A 28 4.80 33.26 -8.56
N ASP A 29 5.14 33.71 -9.77
CA ASP A 29 4.15 34.02 -10.82
C ASP A 29 3.38 32.77 -11.26
N TYR A 30 4.08 31.63 -11.41
CA TYR A 30 3.44 30.34 -11.68
C TYR A 30 2.46 29.93 -10.57
N GLU A 31 2.89 29.99 -9.30
CA GLU A 31 2.06 29.64 -8.15
C GLU A 31 0.82 30.54 -8.07
N ALA A 32 0.96 31.85 -8.32
CA ALA A 32 -0.15 32.80 -8.35
C ALA A 32 -1.15 32.47 -9.47
N LYS A 33 -0.66 32.25 -10.71
CA LYS A 33 -1.52 31.86 -11.85
C LYS A 33 -2.24 30.55 -11.59
N ARG A 34 -1.54 29.56 -11.04
CA ARG A 34 -2.13 28.27 -10.69
C ARG A 34 -3.22 28.44 -9.63
N ALA A 35 -3.01 29.28 -8.62
CA ALA A 35 -3.99 29.55 -7.58
C ALA A 35 -5.25 30.22 -8.15
N GLU A 36 -5.11 31.18 -9.06
CA GLU A 36 -6.26 31.83 -9.71
C GLU A 36 -7.06 30.86 -10.60
N ILE A 37 -6.37 30.00 -11.37
CA ILE A 37 -7.02 28.95 -12.16
C ILE A 37 -7.80 28.00 -11.24
N LEU A 38 -7.15 27.53 -10.17
CA LEU A 38 -7.78 26.62 -9.22
C LEU A 38 -9.02 27.27 -8.59
N LYS A 39 -8.93 28.54 -8.18
CA LYS A 39 -10.05 29.30 -7.60
C LYS A 39 -11.24 29.40 -8.56
N ALA A 40 -10.99 29.60 -9.85
CA ALA A 40 -12.04 29.68 -10.86
C ALA A 40 -12.79 28.34 -11.03
N VAL A 41 -12.07 27.21 -10.99
CA VAL A 41 -12.66 25.88 -11.20
C VAL A 41 -13.07 25.17 -9.90
N GLN A 42 -12.69 25.69 -8.73
CA GLN A 42 -12.93 25.03 -7.46
C GLN A 42 -14.42 24.78 -7.20
N ALA A 43 -15.28 25.75 -7.54
CA ALA A 43 -16.72 25.59 -7.38
C ALA A 43 -17.31 24.49 -8.29
N GLU A 44 -16.77 24.32 -9.50
CA GLU A 44 -17.19 23.25 -10.41
C GLU A 44 -16.73 21.87 -9.90
N LEU A 45 -15.49 21.79 -9.37
CA LEU A 45 -14.98 20.58 -8.73
C LEU A 45 -15.79 20.21 -7.47
N ASP A 46 -16.10 21.19 -6.63
CA ASP A 46 -16.89 20.99 -5.42
C ASP A 46 -18.33 20.54 -5.77
N ALA A 47 -18.94 21.11 -6.81
CA ALA A 47 -20.25 20.69 -7.30
C ALA A 47 -20.22 19.25 -7.84
N LEU A 48 -19.17 18.89 -8.59
CA LEU A 48 -18.96 17.53 -9.09
C LEU A 48 -18.83 16.53 -7.93
N ASP A 49 -18.07 16.89 -6.89
CA ASP A 49 -17.92 16.07 -5.69
C ASP A 49 -19.26 15.90 -4.95
N ILE A 50 -20.05 16.97 -4.82
CA ILE A 50 -21.38 16.91 -4.20
C ILE A 50 -22.32 15.96 -4.96
N GLU A 51 -22.27 15.96 -6.30
CA GLU A 51 -23.12 15.11 -7.13
C GLU A 51 -22.67 13.63 -7.07
N HIS A 52 -21.38 13.38 -7.23
CA HIS A 52 -20.90 12.02 -7.47
C HIS A 52 -20.44 11.29 -6.23
N LYS A 53 -19.89 11.98 -5.23
CA LYS A 53 -19.36 11.32 -4.03
C LYS A 53 -20.43 10.52 -3.29
N PRO A 54 -21.67 11.02 -3.07
CA PRO A 54 -22.71 10.22 -2.43
C PRO A 54 -23.08 8.96 -3.22
N LEU A 55 -23.07 9.03 -4.56
CA LEU A 55 -23.38 7.88 -5.42
C LEU A 55 -22.26 6.82 -5.37
N MET A 56 -21.00 7.27 -5.35
CA MET A 56 -19.84 6.41 -5.20
C MET A 56 -19.80 5.77 -3.82
N ASP A 57 -20.06 6.54 -2.77
CA ASP A 57 -20.10 6.06 -1.38
C ASP A 57 -21.22 5.03 -1.19
N ALA A 58 -22.43 5.31 -1.69
CA ALA A 58 -23.54 4.35 -1.65
C ALA A 58 -23.25 3.06 -2.45
N SER A 59 -22.56 3.19 -3.59
CA SER A 59 -22.14 2.02 -4.38
C SER A 59 -21.09 1.20 -3.65
N ALA A 60 -20.10 1.84 -3.03
CA ALA A 60 -19.08 1.19 -2.23
C ALA A 60 -19.68 0.46 -1.01
N GLU A 61 -20.63 1.09 -0.32
CA GLU A 61 -21.35 0.48 0.80
C GLU A 61 -22.13 -0.76 0.34
N ARG A 62 -22.87 -0.65 -0.78
CA ARG A 62 -23.61 -1.78 -1.36
C ARG A 62 -22.68 -2.91 -1.78
N VAL A 63 -21.53 -2.60 -2.37
CA VAL A 63 -20.51 -3.61 -2.73
C VAL A 63 -20.01 -4.32 -1.49
N ALA A 64 -19.61 -3.58 -0.45
CA ALA A 64 -19.11 -4.17 0.78
C ALA A 64 -20.15 -5.08 1.46
N ALA A 65 -21.41 -4.63 1.54
CA ALA A 65 -22.51 -5.42 2.08
C ALA A 65 -22.72 -6.72 1.27
N LEU A 66 -22.81 -6.61 -0.06
CA LEU A 66 -23.03 -7.76 -0.93
C LEU A 66 -21.85 -8.75 -0.88
N GLU A 67 -20.60 -8.27 -0.78
CA GLU A 67 -19.46 -9.17 -0.63
C GLU A 67 -19.49 -9.93 0.70
N VAL A 68 -19.94 -9.30 1.79
CA VAL A 68 -20.13 -9.99 3.08
C VAL A 68 -21.18 -11.08 2.96
N GLU A 69 -22.33 -10.77 2.35
CA GLU A 69 -23.40 -11.73 2.08
C GLU A 69 -22.90 -12.91 1.23
N ILE A 70 -22.25 -12.63 0.09
CA ILE A 70 -21.68 -13.66 -0.79
C ILE A 70 -20.68 -14.54 -0.05
N ARG A 71 -19.79 -13.96 0.77
CA ARG A 71 -18.84 -14.75 1.56
C ARG A 71 -19.56 -15.68 2.54
N GLN A 72 -20.57 -15.18 3.27
CA GLN A 72 -21.35 -15.99 4.20
C GLN A 72 -22.11 -17.11 3.47
N ASP A 73 -22.69 -16.83 2.32
CA ASP A 73 -23.39 -17.81 1.50
C ASP A 73 -22.45 -18.91 0.97
N VAL A 74 -21.28 -18.53 0.47
CA VAL A 74 -20.27 -19.47 -0.04
C VAL A 74 -19.72 -20.34 1.09
N LEU A 75 -19.52 -19.77 2.29
CA LEU A 75 -19.13 -20.54 3.48
C LEU A 75 -20.23 -21.54 3.90
N ARG A 76 -21.51 -21.14 3.87
CA ARG A 76 -22.65 -22.04 4.14
C ARG A 76 -22.80 -23.12 3.08
N HIS A 77 -22.51 -22.79 1.82
CA HIS A 77 -22.58 -23.72 0.70
C HIS A 77 -21.42 -24.73 0.70
N GLY A 78 -20.23 -24.32 1.17
CA GLY A 78 -19.06 -25.19 1.32
C GLY A 78 -18.34 -25.55 0.02
N GLN A 79 -18.65 -24.85 -1.08
CA GLN A 79 -18.05 -25.07 -2.40
C GLN A 79 -17.85 -23.73 -3.13
N SER A 80 -16.90 -23.70 -4.06
CA SER A 80 -16.64 -22.52 -4.90
C SER A 80 -17.77 -22.27 -5.88
N VAL A 81 -18.15 -21.01 -6.08
CA VAL A 81 -19.27 -20.61 -6.95
C VAL A 81 -18.81 -19.59 -7.97
N LYS A 82 -19.00 -19.90 -9.26
CA LYS A 82 -18.61 -19.05 -10.38
C LYS A 82 -19.82 -18.35 -10.98
N GLY A 83 -19.77 -17.02 -11.04
CA GLY A 83 -20.68 -16.19 -11.81
C GLY A 83 -20.15 -15.91 -13.22
N SER A 84 -20.84 -15.05 -13.96
CA SER A 84 -20.44 -14.67 -15.33
C SER A 84 -19.10 -13.91 -15.38
N LYS A 85 -18.84 -13.06 -14.38
CA LYS A 85 -17.65 -12.18 -14.33
C LYS A 85 -16.78 -12.39 -13.09
N LEU A 86 -17.30 -12.99 -12.03
CA LEU A 86 -16.62 -13.16 -10.73
C LEU A 86 -16.68 -14.62 -10.29
N HIS A 87 -15.72 -15.02 -9.45
CA HIS A 87 -15.63 -16.37 -8.89
C HIS A 87 -15.32 -16.28 -7.41
N ALA A 88 -16.22 -16.81 -6.57
CA ALA A 88 -15.97 -16.98 -5.16
C ALA A 88 -15.34 -18.35 -4.93
N VAL A 89 -14.08 -18.37 -4.47
CA VAL A 89 -13.33 -19.62 -4.23
C VAL A 89 -13.45 -20.00 -2.77
N PHE A 90 -14.03 -21.17 -2.51
CA PHE A 90 -14.07 -21.76 -1.19
C PHE A 90 -12.79 -22.57 -0.92
N TYR A 91 -12.21 -22.37 0.26
CA TYR A 91 -11.10 -23.18 0.77
C TYR A 91 -11.52 -23.81 2.09
N HIS A 92 -11.18 -25.09 2.28
CA HIS A 92 -11.36 -25.74 3.57
C HIS A 92 -10.43 -25.10 4.60
N GLY A 93 -10.93 -24.94 5.83
CA GLY A 93 -10.13 -24.51 6.96
C GLY A 93 -8.89 -25.41 7.10
N ARG A 94 -7.73 -24.81 7.31
CA ARG A 94 -6.48 -25.56 7.41
C ARG A 94 -6.49 -26.38 8.69
N THR A 95 -6.37 -27.70 8.57
CA THR A 95 -6.05 -28.55 9.72
C THR A 95 -4.60 -28.30 10.11
N THR A 96 -4.40 -27.76 11.32
CA THR A 96 -3.09 -27.58 11.93
C THR A 96 -3.00 -28.46 13.16
N TRP A 97 -1.85 -29.11 13.33
CA TRP A 97 -1.57 -29.92 14.51
C TRP A 97 -0.61 -29.16 15.44
N ASP A 98 -0.82 -29.28 16.75
CA ASP A 98 0.16 -28.83 17.73
C ASP A 98 1.25 -29.88 17.88
N THR A 99 2.38 -29.63 17.23
CA THR A 99 3.54 -30.53 17.23
C THR A 99 4.03 -30.82 18.66
N LYS A 100 3.98 -29.86 19.59
CA LYS A 100 4.47 -30.09 20.97
C LYS A 100 3.60 -31.09 21.70
N SER A 101 2.29 -30.97 21.54
CA SER A 101 1.33 -31.90 22.15
C SER A 101 1.41 -33.28 21.49
N LEU A 102 1.60 -33.35 20.17
CA LEU A 102 1.84 -34.62 19.47
C LEU A 102 3.16 -35.29 19.88
N ASP A 103 4.24 -34.54 20.07
CA ASP A 103 5.51 -35.08 20.54
C ASP A 103 5.40 -35.65 21.96
N LYS A 104 4.60 -35.02 22.84
CA LYS A 104 4.30 -35.59 24.17
C LYS A 104 3.47 -36.87 24.08
N TYR A 105 2.46 -36.89 23.21
CA TYR A 105 1.63 -38.06 22.97
C TYR A 105 2.46 -39.23 22.42
N ALA A 106 3.41 -38.95 21.53
CA ALA A 106 4.34 -39.93 20.98
C ALA A 106 5.19 -40.64 22.05
N GLY A 107 5.40 -40.02 23.22
CA GLY A 107 6.08 -40.67 24.35
C GLY A 107 5.31 -41.86 24.93
N ALA A 108 3.98 -41.83 24.89
CA ALA A 108 3.11 -42.94 25.30
C ALA A 108 2.68 -43.83 24.12
N HIS A 109 2.71 -43.28 22.90
CA HIS A 109 2.28 -43.91 21.66
C HIS A 109 3.34 -43.74 20.55
N PRO A 110 4.46 -44.49 20.59
CA PRO A 110 5.55 -44.33 19.64
C PRO A 110 5.17 -44.62 18.19
N GLU A 111 4.09 -45.36 17.95
CA GLU A 111 3.56 -45.69 16.61
C GLU A 111 3.30 -44.45 15.75
N ILE A 112 3.02 -43.29 16.36
CA ILE A 112 2.78 -42.05 15.63
C ILE A 112 4.05 -41.49 14.96
N LEU A 113 5.24 -41.86 15.47
CA LEU A 113 6.52 -41.38 14.95
C LEU A 113 6.81 -41.90 13.54
N GLU A 114 6.27 -43.05 13.14
CA GLU A 114 6.41 -43.58 11.79
C GLU A 114 5.78 -42.68 10.72
N PHE A 115 4.83 -41.83 11.12
CA PHE A 115 4.15 -40.88 10.24
C PHE A 115 4.79 -39.49 10.25
N ARG A 116 5.77 -39.23 11.12
CA ARG A 116 6.48 -37.95 11.20
C ARG A 116 7.47 -37.83 10.04
N LYS A 117 7.33 -36.76 9.25
CA LYS A 117 8.30 -36.40 8.20
C LYS A 117 8.96 -35.08 8.57
N GLU A 118 10.29 -35.09 8.67
CA GLU A 118 11.10 -33.91 8.94
C GLU A 118 11.85 -33.52 7.67
N GLY A 119 11.71 -32.26 7.25
CA GLY A 119 12.38 -31.73 6.06
C GLY A 119 13.74 -31.13 6.37
N GLU A 120 14.53 -30.83 5.33
CA GLU A 120 15.82 -30.18 5.49
C GLU A 120 15.67 -28.77 6.12
N PRO A 121 16.58 -28.37 7.03
CA PRO A 121 16.53 -27.05 7.64
C PRO A 121 16.76 -25.97 6.60
N GLY A 122 15.93 -24.91 6.63
CA GLY A 122 16.01 -23.77 5.72
C GLY A 122 16.00 -22.43 6.45
N VAL A 123 16.63 -21.41 5.87
CA VAL A 123 16.67 -20.04 6.41
C VAL A 123 15.88 -19.10 5.51
N GLN A 124 15.01 -18.27 6.09
CA GLN A 124 14.34 -17.19 5.39
C GLN A 124 14.90 -15.85 5.88
N LEU A 125 15.55 -15.10 4.99
CA LEU A 125 16.04 -13.75 5.28
C LEU A 125 14.86 -12.76 5.22
N ARG A 126 14.66 -12.00 6.30
CA ARG A 126 13.62 -10.96 6.41
C ARG A 126 14.30 -9.64 6.78
N ALA A 127 13.82 -8.53 6.23
CA ALA A 127 14.29 -7.21 6.64
C ALA A 127 13.86 -6.92 8.09
N VAL A 128 14.81 -6.52 8.93
CA VAL A 128 14.53 -6.06 10.30
C VAL A 128 13.94 -4.66 10.21
N LYS A 129 12.70 -4.49 10.68
CA LYS A 129 12.15 -3.15 10.89
C LYS A 129 12.87 -2.59 12.12
N MET A 130 13.67 -1.55 11.93
CA MET A 130 14.35 -0.85 13.01
C MET A 130 13.28 -0.37 13.99
N ARG A 131 13.40 -0.80 15.25
CA ARG A 131 12.51 -0.35 16.33
C ARG A 131 13.04 1.04 16.71
N ASP A 132 12.24 2.08 16.48
CA ASP A 132 12.52 3.37 17.09
C ASP A 132 12.43 3.18 18.61
N ASP A 133 13.60 3.14 19.27
CA ASP A 133 13.70 3.27 20.71
C ASP A 133 13.27 4.70 21.07
N LYS A 134 12.01 4.83 21.48
CA LYS A 134 11.57 5.91 22.34
C LYS A 134 11.57 5.36 23.76
N ASP A 135 12.63 5.67 24.51
CA ASP A 135 12.61 6.27 25.84
C ASP A 135 14.04 6.48 26.36
#